data_AF-A0A0C2G1H6-F1
#
_entry.id   AF-A0A0C2G1H6-F1
#
_cell.length_a   1.000
_cell.length_b   1.000
_cell.length_c   1.000
_cell.angle_alpha   90.00
_cell.angle_beta   90.00
_cell.angle_gamma   90.00
#
_symmetry.space_group_name_H-M   'P 1'
#
loop_
_entity.id
_entity.type
_entity.pdbx_description
1 polymer ?
#
loop_
_entity_poly.entity_id
_entity_poly.type
_entity_poly.pdbx_seq_one_letter_code
_entity_poly.pdbx_strand_id
1 'polypeptide(L)'
;MAPPVFHRFWHDASLQVLKLCTFVVLFLLTLGSAVVAKSSFLLMTSAIGWGGQNMTICRDKIPESQLNTVYITNRLVVKWVWATFLALSAPEAFCFVRSLHRTLFKNVKRPTLLQFVVVLIIETLHAIGVGILVFRIFPDLDAVTATQLTNAMCFVPAILSLLSRRPSRVAFLLVIVDIVAIAAQSSGFWRSR
;
A
#
# COMPACT_ATOMS: atom_id res chain seq x y z
N MET A 1 -10.46 -45.54 -31.22
CA MET A 1 -10.06 -44.36 -32.01
C MET A 1 -9.27 -43.43 -31.09
N ALA A 2 -7.93 -43.49 -31.08
CA ALA A 2 -7.12 -42.59 -30.27
C ALA A 2 -6.96 -41.25 -31.02
N PRO A 3 -7.15 -40.08 -30.38
CA PRO A 3 -6.95 -38.81 -31.06
C PRO A 3 -5.48 -38.64 -31.45
N PRO A 4 -5.18 -37.99 -32.59
CA PRO A 4 -3.82 -37.83 -33.08
C PRO A 4 -2.98 -37.05 -32.08
N VAL A 5 -1.76 -37.56 -31.81
CA VAL A 5 -0.78 -37.02 -30.84
C VAL A 5 -0.57 -35.50 -31.01
N PHE A 6 -0.67 -35.00 -32.24
CA PHE A 6 -0.56 -33.59 -32.58
C PHE A 6 -1.61 -32.70 -31.90
N HIS A 7 -2.89 -33.09 -31.86
CA HIS A 7 -3.94 -32.27 -31.25
C HIS A 7 -3.72 -32.13 -29.73
N ARG A 8 -3.18 -33.17 -29.08
CA ARG A 8 -2.87 -33.17 -27.65
C ARG A 8 -1.75 -32.17 -27.33
N PHE A 9 -0.71 -32.11 -28.16
CA PHE A 9 0.39 -31.15 -28.01
C PHE A 9 -0.08 -29.68 -28.11
N TRP A 10 -0.90 -29.35 -29.11
CA TRP A 10 -1.46 -27.99 -29.24
C TRP A 10 -2.36 -27.60 -28.06
N HIS A 11 -3.12 -28.57 -27.53
CA HIS A 11 -3.96 -28.36 -26.37
C HIS A 11 -3.12 -28.08 -25.11
N ASP A 12 -2.05 -28.85 -24.86
CA ASP A 12 -1.18 -28.64 -23.70
C ASP A 12 -0.37 -27.33 -23.79
N ALA A 13 0.11 -26.99 -25.00
CA ALA A 13 0.79 -25.72 -25.26
C ALA A 13 -0.13 -24.51 -25.02
N SER A 14 -1.37 -24.55 -25.53
CA SER A 14 -2.35 -23.47 -25.32
C SER A 14 -2.72 -23.30 -23.85
N LEU A 15 -2.85 -24.39 -23.09
CA LEU A 15 -3.08 -24.33 -21.63
C LEU A 15 -1.91 -23.69 -20.89
N GLN A 16 -0.67 -23.97 -21.30
CA GLN A 16 0.51 -23.39 -20.67
C GLN A 16 0.63 -21.88 -20.97
N VAL A 17 0.37 -21.48 -22.22
CA VAL A 17 0.33 -20.05 -22.61
C VAL A 17 -0.80 -19.31 -21.90
N LEU A 18 -1.98 -19.92 -21.77
CA LEU A 18 -3.11 -19.33 -21.06
C LEU A 18 -2.79 -19.13 -19.57
N LYS A 19 -2.14 -20.10 -18.92
CA LYS A 19 -1.67 -19.96 -17.53
C LYS A 19 -0.69 -18.81 -17.39
N LEU A 20 0.33 -18.75 -18.25
CA LEU A 20 1.32 -17.67 -18.23
C LEU A 20 0.66 -16.30 -18.43
N CYS A 21 -0.21 -16.18 -19.43
CA CYS A 21 -0.96 -14.95 -19.70
C CYS A 21 -1.81 -14.54 -18.50
N THR A 22 -2.52 -15.50 -17.88
CA THR A 22 -3.31 -15.24 -16.66
C THR A 22 -2.45 -14.73 -15.52
N PHE A 23 -1.28 -15.33 -15.29
CA PHE A 23 -0.34 -14.85 -14.27
C PHE A 23 0.17 -13.44 -14.56
N VAL A 24 0.51 -13.13 -15.81
CA VAL A 24 0.96 -11.79 -16.22
C VAL A 24 -0.15 -10.76 -16.02
N VAL A 25 -1.38 -11.07 -16.43
CA VAL A 25 -2.54 -10.17 -16.26
C VAL A 25 -2.83 -9.94 -14.79
N LEU A 26 -2.87 -11.00 -13.97
CA LEU A 26 -3.07 -10.88 -12.53
C LEU A 26 -1.96 -10.05 -11.88
N PHE A 27 -0.71 -10.24 -12.30
CA PHE A 27 0.43 -9.48 -11.83
C PHE A 27 0.27 -7.98 -12.15
N LEU A 28 -0.01 -7.62 -13.40
CA LEU A 28 -0.20 -6.22 -13.81
C LEU A 28 -1.39 -5.56 -13.11
N LEU A 29 -2.51 -6.27 -12.98
CA LEU A 29 -3.69 -5.77 -12.29
C LEU A 29 -3.40 -5.51 -10.82
N THR A 30 -2.72 -6.44 -10.16
CA THR A 30 -2.36 -6.33 -8.74
C THR A 30 -1.36 -5.19 -8.53
N LEU A 31 -0.30 -5.13 -9.34
CA LEU A 31 0.71 -4.08 -9.27
C LEU A 31 0.10 -2.70 -9.53
N GLY A 32 -0.70 -2.57 -10.58
CA GLY A 32 -1.39 -1.33 -10.92
C GLY A 32 -2.34 -0.87 -9.82
N SER A 33 -3.15 -1.77 -9.26
CA SER A 33 -4.05 -1.44 -8.16
C SER A 33 -3.30 -0.99 -6.90
N ALA A 34 -2.16 -1.63 -6.59
CA ALA A 34 -1.33 -1.27 -5.44
C ALA A 34 -0.68 0.11 -5.61
N VAL A 35 -0.16 0.42 -6.80
CA VAL A 35 0.41 1.73 -7.11
C VAL A 35 -0.65 2.81 -7.03
N VAL A 36 -1.80 2.62 -7.68
CA VAL A 36 -2.91 3.58 -7.68
C VAL A 36 -3.43 3.82 -6.26
N ALA A 37 -3.62 2.76 -5.46
CA ALA A 37 -4.06 2.88 -4.08
C ALA A 37 -3.05 3.66 -3.23
N LYS A 38 -1.75 3.34 -3.34
CA LYS A 38 -0.68 4.01 -2.59
C LYS A 38 -0.55 5.49 -2.97
N SER A 39 -0.55 5.80 -4.26
CA SER A 39 -0.51 7.18 -4.76
C SER A 39 -1.73 7.97 -4.32
N SER A 40 -2.93 7.40 -4.44
CA SER A 40 -4.18 8.06 -4.02
C SER A 40 -4.17 8.34 -2.52
N PHE A 41 -3.73 7.38 -1.71
CA PHE A 41 -3.62 7.56 -0.26
C PHE A 41 -2.66 8.68 0.13
N LEU A 42 -1.49 8.75 -0.51
CA LEU A 42 -0.52 9.81 -0.24
C LEU A 42 -1.03 11.20 -0.65
N LEU A 43 -1.76 11.30 -1.75
CA LEU A 43 -2.41 12.54 -2.17
C LEU A 43 -3.50 12.98 -1.18
N MET A 44 -4.26 12.03 -0.65
CA MET A 44 -5.25 12.32 0.39
C MET A 44 -4.58 12.86 1.65
N THR A 45 -3.44 12.30 2.06
CA THR A 45 -2.70 12.78 3.23
C THR A 45 -2.02 14.12 3.02
N SER A 46 -1.49 14.41 1.82
CA SER A 46 -0.90 15.72 1.52
C SER A 46 -1.96 16.82 1.49
N ALA A 47 -3.18 16.52 1.02
CA ALA A 47 -4.30 17.45 1.04
C ALA A 47 -4.73 17.85 2.47
N ILE A 48 -4.43 17.03 3.49
CA ILE A 48 -4.70 17.36 4.89
C ILE A 48 -3.73 18.43 5.40
N GLY A 49 -2.46 18.38 4.99
CA GLY A 49 -1.42 19.32 5.42
C GLY A 49 -1.65 20.76 4.95
N TRP A 50 -2.45 20.96 3.91
CA TRP A 50 -2.73 22.28 3.33
C TRP A 50 -3.84 23.05 4.08
N GLY A 51 -4.37 22.48 5.16
CA GLY A 51 -5.43 23.11 5.96
C GLY A 51 -4.98 24.39 6.65
N GLY A 52 -5.66 25.50 6.35
CA GLY A 52 -5.37 26.79 6.95
C GLY A 52 -4.15 27.52 6.37
N GLN A 53 -3.59 27.04 5.26
CA GLN A 53 -2.50 27.69 4.53
C GLN A 53 -3.03 28.43 3.28
N ASN A 54 -2.35 29.50 2.90
CA ASN A 54 -2.64 30.25 1.67
C ASN A 54 -1.88 29.62 0.50
N MET A 55 -2.61 29.03 -0.45
CA MET A 55 -2.02 28.48 -1.66
C MET A 55 -1.94 29.53 -2.76
N THR A 56 -0.75 29.71 -3.34
CA THR A 56 -0.56 30.53 -4.54
C THR A 56 -0.87 29.71 -5.79
N ILE A 57 -1.89 30.13 -6.55
CA ILE A 57 -2.24 29.48 -7.82
C ILE A 57 -1.35 30.03 -8.94
N CYS A 58 -0.90 29.16 -9.86
CA CYS A 58 -0.13 29.57 -11.03
C CYS A 58 -0.91 30.59 -11.89
N ARG A 59 -0.21 31.62 -12.38
CA ARG A 59 -0.76 32.81 -13.06
C ARG A 59 -1.46 32.56 -14.42
N ASP A 60 -1.54 31.32 -14.89
CA ASP A 60 -1.92 30.99 -16.28
C ASP A 60 -3.41 31.20 -16.62
N LYS A 61 -4.26 31.59 -15.65
CA LYS A 61 -5.73 31.70 -15.86
C LYS A 61 -6.35 33.03 -15.44
N ILE A 62 -5.64 33.92 -14.77
CA ILE A 62 -6.23 35.16 -14.19
C ILE A 62 -5.21 36.32 -14.31
N PRO A 63 -5.37 37.24 -15.28
CA PRO A 63 -4.42 38.33 -15.51
C PRO A 63 -4.51 39.51 -14.52
N GLU A 64 -5.35 39.45 -13.48
CA GLU A 64 -5.77 40.62 -12.68
C GLU A 64 -5.40 40.60 -11.18
N SER A 65 -4.33 39.90 -10.76
CA SER A 65 -3.67 40.22 -9.48
C SER A 65 -2.27 39.59 -9.35
N GLN A 66 -1.36 40.28 -8.65
CA GLN A 66 0.04 39.86 -8.49
C GLN A 66 0.22 38.59 -7.64
N LEU A 67 -0.73 38.24 -6.76
CA LEU A 67 -0.74 37.00 -5.97
C LEU A 67 -2.19 36.61 -5.63
N ASN A 68 -2.79 35.71 -6.41
CA ASN A 68 -4.13 35.19 -6.10
C ASN A 68 -3.98 34.01 -5.12
N THR A 69 -3.84 34.34 -3.83
CA THR A 69 -3.80 33.34 -2.76
C THR A 69 -5.21 32.89 -2.43
N VAL A 70 -5.53 31.61 -2.63
CA VAL A 70 -6.81 31.04 -2.21
C VAL A 70 -6.62 30.41 -0.83
N TYR A 71 -7.40 30.90 0.14
CA TYR A 71 -7.44 30.32 1.48
C TYR A 71 -8.15 28.97 1.43
N ILE A 72 -7.42 27.88 1.71
CA ILE A 72 -8.02 26.55 1.83
C ILE A 72 -8.82 26.52 3.13
N THR A 73 -10.15 26.57 2.98
CA THR A 73 -11.08 26.50 4.12
C THR A 73 -10.99 25.14 4.79
N ASN A 74 -10.93 25.12 6.12
CA ASN A 74 -10.90 23.90 6.95
C ASN A 74 -12.03 22.89 6.63
N ARG A 75 -13.17 23.37 6.12
CA ARG A 75 -14.29 22.53 5.68
C ARG A 75 -13.92 21.53 4.58
N LEU A 76 -12.98 21.87 3.69
CA LEU A 76 -12.50 20.95 2.65
C LEU A 76 -11.55 19.89 3.25
N VAL A 77 -10.71 20.29 4.18
CA VAL A 77 -9.74 19.40 4.87
C VAL A 77 -10.46 18.32 5.64
N VAL A 78 -11.57 18.66 6.32
CA VAL A 78 -12.40 17.70 7.06
C VAL A 78 -12.85 16.54 6.17
N LYS A 79 -13.22 16.80 4.90
CA LYS A 79 -13.59 15.73 3.97
C LYS A 79 -12.43 14.76 3.72
N TRP A 80 -11.22 15.27 3.53
CA TRP A 80 -10.02 14.45 3.32
C TRP A 80 -9.63 13.68 4.58
N VAL A 81 -9.75 14.29 5.77
CA VAL A 81 -9.52 13.61 7.05
C VAL A 81 -10.46 12.40 7.20
N TRP A 82 -11.76 12.59 6.97
CA TRP A 82 -12.73 11.49 7.02
C TRP A 82 -12.47 10.43 5.96
N ALA A 83 -12.13 10.83 4.73
CA ALA A 83 -11.83 9.89 3.66
C ALA A 83 -10.59 9.03 3.99
N THR A 84 -9.53 9.63 4.52
CA THR A 84 -8.31 8.92 4.97
C THR A 84 -8.58 8.02 6.15
N PHE A 85 -9.39 8.47 7.12
CA PHE A 85 -9.80 7.67 8.27
C PHE A 85 -10.58 6.41 7.85
N LEU A 86 -11.53 6.57 6.93
CA LEU A 86 -12.29 5.44 6.37
C LEU A 86 -11.39 4.50 5.56
N ALA A 87 -10.46 5.04 4.77
CA ALA A 87 -9.51 4.24 4.00
C ALA A 87 -8.61 3.38 4.90
N LEU A 88 -8.18 3.92 6.05
CA LEU A 88 -7.34 3.18 7.01
C LEU A 88 -8.14 2.16 7.84
N SER A 89 -9.36 2.49 8.25
CA SER A 89 -10.18 1.64 9.12
C SER A 89 -10.89 0.50 8.38
N ALA A 90 -11.24 0.67 7.11
CA ALA A 90 -11.93 -0.34 6.30
C ALA A 90 -11.22 -1.72 6.25
N PRO A 91 -9.90 -1.82 5.95
CA PRO A 91 -9.23 -3.12 5.91
C PRO A 91 -9.22 -3.83 7.27
N GLU A 92 -9.01 -3.08 8.35
CA GLU A 92 -8.99 -3.63 9.72
C GLU A 92 -10.38 -4.12 10.15
N ALA A 93 -11.42 -3.33 9.86
CA ALA A 93 -12.80 -3.73 10.11
C ALA A 93 -13.18 -4.99 9.31
N PHE A 94 -12.76 -5.07 8.04
CA PHE A 94 -13.00 -6.25 7.21
C PHE A 94 -12.28 -7.50 7.74
N CYS A 95 -11.04 -7.34 8.21
CA CYS A 95 -10.27 -8.41 8.85
C CYS A 95 -10.97 -8.92 10.13
N PHE A 96 -11.45 -7.99 10.96
CA PHE A 96 -12.19 -8.31 12.18
C PHE A 96 -13.48 -9.06 11.88
N VAL A 97 -14.30 -8.58 10.94
CA VAL A 97 -15.56 -9.23 10.55
C VAL A 97 -15.31 -10.63 9.98
N ARG A 98 -14.28 -10.80 9.14
CA ARG A 98 -13.92 -12.12 8.58
C ARG A 98 -13.48 -13.10 9.67
N SER A 99 -12.74 -12.62 10.67
CA SER A 99 -12.28 -13.41 11.81
C SER A 99 -13.44 -13.78 12.75
N LEU A 100 -14.34 -12.84 13.00
CA LEU A 100 -15.57 -13.04 13.77
C LEU A 100 -16.49 -14.06 13.10
N HIS A 101 -16.77 -13.88 11.81
CA HIS A 101 -17.58 -14.80 11.01
C HIS A 101 -16.99 -16.21 11.03
N ARG A 102 -15.68 -16.36 10.85
CA ARG A 102 -15.00 -17.66 10.94
C ARG A 102 -15.15 -18.29 12.33
N THR A 103 -15.14 -17.51 13.40
CA THR A 103 -15.23 -18.00 14.78
C THR A 103 -16.67 -18.37 15.17
N LEU A 104 -17.67 -17.67 14.63
CA LEU A 104 -19.10 -17.92 14.93
C LEU A 104 -19.69 -19.05 14.07
N PHE A 105 -19.39 -19.09 12.77
CA PHE A 105 -20.08 -19.98 11.82
C PHE A 105 -19.28 -21.23 11.44
N LYS A 106 -17.96 -21.22 11.62
CA LYS A 106 -17.11 -22.38 11.32
C LYS A 106 -16.71 -23.05 12.62
N ASN A 107 -16.82 -24.38 12.70
CA ASN A 107 -16.38 -25.23 13.82
C ASN A 107 -14.83 -25.24 13.94
N VAL A 108 -14.24 -24.06 14.10
CA VAL A 108 -12.82 -23.87 14.40
C VAL A 108 -12.69 -23.78 15.90
N LYS A 109 -11.65 -24.41 16.47
CA LYS A 109 -11.34 -24.34 17.90
C LYS A 109 -11.32 -22.87 18.33
N ARG A 110 -12.19 -22.50 19.29
CA ARG A 110 -12.26 -21.11 19.76
C ARG A 110 -10.89 -20.71 20.33
N PRO A 111 -10.37 -19.53 19.97
CA PRO A 111 -9.12 -19.05 20.53
C PRO A 111 -9.27 -18.89 22.05
N THR A 112 -8.20 -19.19 22.78
CA THR A 112 -8.15 -18.94 24.23
C THR A 112 -8.29 -17.43 24.49
N LEU A 113 -8.98 -17.02 25.55
CA LEU A 113 -9.15 -15.59 25.88
C LEU A 113 -7.82 -14.82 25.94
N LEU A 114 -6.74 -15.44 26.45
CA LEU A 114 -5.41 -14.85 26.47
C LEU A 114 -4.86 -14.57 25.07
N GLN A 115 -5.04 -15.49 24.11
CA GLN A 115 -4.59 -15.29 22.73
C GLN A 115 -5.35 -14.14 22.07
N PHE A 116 -6.66 -14.03 22.34
CA PHE A 116 -7.47 -12.93 21.85
C PHE A 116 -7.00 -11.59 22.40
N VAL A 117 -6.75 -11.47 23.71
CA VAL A 117 -6.30 -10.23 24.35
C VAL A 117 -4.93 -9.78 23.83
N VAL A 118 -3.98 -10.71 23.68
CA VAL A 118 -2.63 -10.39 23.14
C VAL A 118 -2.72 -9.87 21.71
N VAL A 119 -3.49 -10.53 20.84
CA VAL A 119 -3.68 -10.08 19.45
C VAL A 119 -4.36 -8.71 19.43
N LEU A 120 -5.38 -8.49 20.28
CA LEU A 120 -6.06 -7.20 20.36
C LEU A 120 -5.11 -6.07 20.78
N ILE A 121 -4.22 -6.29 21.75
CA ILE A 121 -3.23 -5.29 22.15
C ILE A 121 -2.25 -4.99 21.00
N ILE A 122 -1.75 -6.02 20.31
CA ILE A 122 -0.80 -5.83 19.20
C ILE A 122 -1.47 -5.06 18.05
N GLU A 123 -2.68 -5.45 17.65
CA GLU A 123 -3.43 -4.79 16.58
C GLU A 123 -3.79 -3.34 16.94
N THR A 124 -4.18 -3.07 18.19
CA THR A 124 -4.45 -1.69 18.63
C THR A 124 -3.19 -0.83 18.63
N LEU A 125 -2.05 -1.36 19.09
CA LEU A 125 -0.77 -0.64 19.05
C LEU A 125 -0.32 -0.37 17.61
N HIS A 126 -0.48 -1.35 16.73
CA HIS A 126 -0.23 -1.19 15.29
C HIS A 126 -1.13 -0.10 14.68
N ALA A 127 -2.43 -0.13 14.94
CA ALA A 127 -3.38 0.88 14.45
C ALA A 127 -3.06 2.30 14.96
N ILE A 128 -2.65 2.43 16.23
CA ILE A 128 -2.20 3.71 16.80
C ILE A 128 -0.95 4.22 16.08
N GLY A 129 0.06 3.34 15.89
CA GLY A 129 1.29 3.69 15.19
C GLY A 129 1.05 4.17 13.76
N VAL A 130 0.20 3.45 13.01
CA VAL A 130 -0.18 3.85 11.64
C VAL A 130 -1.01 5.14 11.65
N GLY A 131 -1.91 5.32 12.62
CA GLY A 131 -2.67 6.56 12.76
C GLY A 131 -1.80 7.79 12.98
N ILE A 132 -0.79 7.69 13.87
CA ILE A 132 0.19 8.76 14.11
C ILE A 132 0.99 9.04 12.82
N LEU A 133 1.46 8.00 12.14
CA LEU A 133 2.20 8.14 10.88
C LEU A 133 1.38 8.90 9.81
N VAL A 134 0.11 8.55 9.65
CA VAL A 134 -0.76 9.08 8.59
C VAL A 134 -1.26 10.49 8.87
N PHE A 135 -1.63 10.80 10.11
CA PHE A 135 -2.24 12.10 10.44
C PHE A 135 -1.24 13.12 10.99
N ARG A 136 -0.06 12.69 11.46
CA ARG A 136 0.95 13.59 12.01
C ARG A 136 2.19 13.71 11.15
N ILE A 137 2.66 12.61 10.57
CA ILE A 137 3.94 12.60 9.86
C ILE A 137 3.73 12.86 8.36
N PHE A 138 2.78 12.18 7.71
CA PHE A 138 2.56 12.32 6.27
C PHE A 138 2.08 13.71 5.79
N PRO A 139 1.27 14.48 6.54
CA PRO A 139 0.83 15.80 6.09
C PRO A 139 1.98 16.82 6.01
N ASP A 140 3.04 16.62 6.80
CA ASP A 140 4.22 17.50 6.86
C ASP A 140 5.34 17.06 5.89
N LEU A 141 5.21 15.89 5.26
CA LEU A 141 6.20 15.33 4.35
C LEU A 141 5.80 15.53 2.89
N ASP A 142 6.78 15.84 2.04
CA ASP A 142 6.60 15.76 0.59
C ASP A 142 6.24 14.34 0.14
N ALA A 143 5.42 14.24 -0.91
CA ALA A 143 4.96 12.95 -1.45
C ALA A 143 6.13 12.01 -1.82
N VAL A 144 7.25 12.56 -2.29
CA VAL A 144 8.47 11.79 -2.60
C VAL A 144 9.06 11.17 -1.33
N THR A 145 9.25 11.97 -0.27
CA THR A 145 9.80 11.49 1.01
C THR A 145 8.84 10.49 1.68
N ALA A 146 7.53 10.72 1.60
CA ALA A 146 6.52 9.80 2.12
C ALA A 146 6.49 8.46 1.35
N THR A 147 6.67 8.46 0.02
CA THR A 147 6.80 7.21 -0.77
C THR A 147 8.05 6.42 -0.38
N GLN A 148 9.16 7.10 -0.10
CA GLN A 148 10.41 6.45 0.35
C GLN A 148 10.25 5.85 1.76
N LEU A 149 9.66 6.59 2.70
CA LEU A 149 9.43 6.11 4.07
C LEU A 149 8.54 4.86 4.08
N THR A 150 7.46 4.86 3.30
CA THR A 150 6.57 3.70 3.18
C THR A 150 7.24 2.48 2.55
N ASN A 151 8.21 2.68 1.65
CA ASN A 151 8.98 1.57 1.10
C ASN A 151 9.99 1.00 2.10
N ALA A 152 10.60 1.87 2.93
CA ALA A 152 11.50 1.45 4.01
C ALA A 152 10.79 0.60 5.08
N MET A 153 9.49 0.85 5.37
CA MET A 153 8.72 0.02 6.30
C MET A 153 8.59 -1.44 5.85
N CYS A 154 8.67 -1.73 4.55
CA CYS A 154 8.63 -3.10 4.02
C CYS A 154 9.96 -3.85 4.22
N PHE A 155 11.04 -3.17 4.60
CA PHE A 155 12.37 -3.78 4.75
C PHE A 155 12.45 -4.73 5.95
N VAL A 156 11.88 -4.35 7.09
CA VAL A 156 11.87 -5.16 8.32
C VAL A 156 11.13 -6.50 8.12
N PRO A 157 9.89 -6.53 7.61
CA PRO A 157 9.22 -7.80 7.34
C PRO A 157 9.90 -8.61 6.24
N ALA A 158 10.54 -7.97 5.24
CA ALA A 158 11.35 -8.68 4.24
C ALA A 158 12.54 -9.39 4.88
N ILE A 159 13.34 -8.72 5.71
CA ILE A 159 14.47 -9.33 6.43
C ILE A 159 14.00 -10.47 7.34
N LEU A 160 12.95 -10.25 8.13
CA LEU A 160 12.41 -11.27 9.02
C LEU A 160 11.88 -12.48 8.24
N SER A 161 11.22 -12.26 7.10
CA SER A 161 10.76 -13.31 6.20
C SER A 161 11.92 -14.10 5.60
N LEU A 162 12.99 -13.42 5.21
CA LEU A 162 14.21 -14.03 4.68
C LEU A 162 14.93 -14.87 5.73
N LEU A 163 15.06 -14.37 6.97
CA LEU A 163 15.68 -15.08 8.09
C LEU A 163 14.85 -16.30 8.53
N SER A 164 13.53 -16.23 8.39
CA SER A 164 12.61 -17.33 8.69
C SER A 164 12.61 -18.43 7.61
N ARG A 165 13.01 -18.11 6.37
CA ARG A 165 12.97 -19.06 5.23
C ARG A 165 14.26 -19.89 5.17
N ARG A 166 14.15 -21.19 4.86
CA ARG A 166 15.33 -21.99 4.48
C ARG A 166 16.00 -21.34 3.25
N PRO A 167 17.35 -21.29 3.17
CA PRO A 167 18.04 -20.59 2.09
C PRO A 167 17.63 -21.17 0.74
N SER A 168 17.02 -20.34 -0.11
CA SER A 168 16.54 -20.70 -1.45
C SER A 168 16.93 -19.60 -2.44
N ARG A 169 17.17 -19.96 -3.71
CA ARG A 169 17.61 -19.01 -4.76
C ARG A 169 16.68 -17.81 -4.93
N VAL A 170 15.39 -17.98 -4.64
CA VAL A 170 14.37 -16.92 -4.72
C VAL A 170 14.54 -15.87 -3.62
N ALA A 171 14.97 -16.28 -2.42
CA ALA A 171 15.24 -15.37 -1.31
C ALA A 171 16.44 -14.45 -1.62
N PHE A 172 17.49 -14.99 -2.22
CA PHE A 172 18.66 -14.22 -2.65
C PHE A 172 18.32 -13.21 -3.75
N LEU A 173 17.45 -13.58 -4.70
CA LEU A 173 16.97 -12.67 -5.74
C LEU A 173 16.14 -11.50 -5.15
N LEU A 174 15.27 -11.77 -4.16
CA LEU A 174 14.54 -10.70 -3.47
C LEU A 174 15.47 -9.75 -2.72
N VAL A 175 16.51 -10.26 -2.06
CA VAL A 175 17.52 -9.42 -1.38
C VAL A 175 18.24 -8.49 -2.35
N ILE A 176 18.62 -9.00 -3.52
CA ILE A 176 19.27 -8.17 -4.55
C ILE A 176 18.31 -7.08 -5.05
N VAL A 177 17.04 -7.42 -5.28
CA VAL A 177 16.01 -6.45 -5.66
C VAL A 177 15.82 -5.38 -4.58
N ASP A 178 15.79 -5.76 -3.31
CA ASP A 178 15.69 -4.81 -2.19
C ASP A 178 16.92 -3.90 -2.11
N ILE A 179 18.14 -4.43 -2.29
CA ILE A 179 19.38 -3.63 -2.33
C ILE A 179 19.37 -2.65 -3.51
N VAL A 180 18.96 -3.10 -4.70
CA VAL A 180 18.82 -2.24 -5.88
C VAL A 180 17.75 -1.18 -5.66
N ALA A 181 16.63 -1.52 -5.01
CA ALA A 181 15.58 -0.58 -4.66
C ALA A 181 16.07 0.46 -3.62
N ILE A 182 16.88 0.08 -2.64
CA ILE A 182 17.49 1.00 -1.67
C ILE A 182 18.48 1.95 -2.37
N ALA A 183 19.30 1.42 -3.29
CA ALA A 183 20.22 2.23 -4.09
C ALA A 183 19.47 3.19 -5.04
N ALA A 184 18.35 2.76 -5.62
CA ALA A 184 17.49 3.62 -6.42
C ALA A 184 16.81 4.70 -5.55
N GLN A 185 16.36 4.38 -4.34
CA GLN A 185 15.75 5.34 -3.42
C GLN A 185 16.73 6.43 -2.95
N SER A 186 17.99 6.08 -2.68
CA SER A 186 19.01 7.05 -2.24
C SER A 186 19.42 8.02 -3.35
N SER A 187 19.33 7.60 -4.62
CA SER A 187 19.66 8.47 -5.77
C SER A 187 18.68 9.64 -5.96
N GLY A 188 17.42 9.50 -5.54
CA GLY A 188 16.44 10.59 -5.55
C GLY A 188 16.71 11.67 -4.49
N PHE A 189 17.26 11.27 -3.33
CA PHE A 189 17.64 12.19 -2.25
C PHE A 189 18.79 13.13 -2.66
N TRP A 190 19.67 12.69 -3.56
CA TRP A 190 20.81 13.49 -4.03
C TRP A 190 20.43 14.57 -5.05
N ARG A 191 19.29 14.43 -5.75
CA ARG A 191 18.87 15.35 -6.83
C ARG A 191 17.96 16.49 -6.37
N SER A 192 17.64 16.56 -5.07
CA SER A 192 16.77 17.59 -4.47
C SER A 192 17.54 18.59 -3.57
N ARG A 193 18.87 18.65 -3.66
CA ARG A 193 19.67 19.77 -3.16
C ARG A 193 20.08 20.69 -4.30
#